data_AF-A0AA96JT23-F1
#
_entry.id   AF-A0AA96JT23-F1
#
_cell.length_a   1.000
_cell.length_b   1.000
_cell.length_c   1.000
_cell.angle_alpha   90.00
_cell.angle_beta   90.00
_cell.angle_gamma   90.00
#
_symmetry.space_group_name_H-M   'P 1'
#
loop_
_entity.id
_entity.type
_entity.pdbx_description
1 polymer ?
#
loop_
_entity_poly.entity_id
_entity_poly.type
_entity_poly.pdbx_seq_one_letter_code
_entity_poly.pdbx_strand_id
1 'polypeptide(L)'
;MKNCRIFLNQTLTVIGMVIGLTACSQLHTTPRPAVDSGHKNSPDQGKQILSDNAEQKRDEWKNKTFEEFKAQTYKEPFEGGKYIVNGDTPILNEKLLQEFFETRIKESINSREGVRTKLTVHQVNGQDAVWNSIEKRQLTYCVSKTFGANYEKMKSDMEAAGNAWEAVAAVDFIYVGGEDDSCTASNPNVVFDVRPVNVNGQYLARAFFPNEQRSSRNVLVDNSSFQLDPNGKLSLQGILRHELGHTIGFRHEHTRPDSGTCFEDSNWRPLTSYDAFSVMHYPQCNGKGDWTLTLTNIDKNGAACLYGPAQGFTIDTAICQGPDEPPGPIACGPKTETFVGQSVAKNAEQTYGPFMVVPGTLVEVVMHGEASPGDPDLYVRFNQNPTTTAYDCRPYLSGAEEKCVLDVPTNGTAVHVKVRGYSDAHFNLTVTHTPTH
;
A
#
# COMPACT_ATOMS: atom_id res chain seq x y z
N MET A 1 38.43 -51.63 2.47
CA MET A 1 38.92 -52.02 3.81
C MET A 1 37.76 -51.74 4.77
N LYS A 2 37.08 -52.75 5.34
CA LYS A 2 37.26 -53.23 6.74
C LYS A 2 37.44 -52.05 7.73
N ASN A 3 36.41 -51.69 8.52
CA ASN A 3 36.12 -52.14 9.91
C ASN A 3 37.05 -51.45 10.94
N CYS A 4 36.68 -51.08 12.19
CA CYS A 4 35.54 -51.35 13.09
C CYS A 4 35.43 -50.17 14.12
N ARG A 5 34.30 -49.85 14.79
CA ARG A 5 33.79 -50.36 16.11
C ARG A 5 34.78 -50.31 17.31
N ILE A 6 34.44 -50.03 18.59
CA ILE A 6 33.22 -49.47 19.26
C ILE A 6 33.50 -49.24 20.80
N PHE A 7 32.84 -48.26 21.45
CA PHE A 7 32.38 -48.19 22.89
C PHE A 7 33.30 -48.10 24.14
N LEU A 8 32.65 -47.60 25.22
CA LEU A 8 32.84 -47.73 26.69
C LEU A 8 34.13 -47.16 27.34
N ASN A 9 34.14 -46.28 28.36
CA ASN A 9 33.32 -46.06 29.59
C ASN A 9 33.78 -46.89 30.81
N GLN A 10 34.15 -46.23 31.92
CA GLN A 10 34.07 -46.79 33.29
C GLN A 10 34.13 -45.72 34.41
N THR A 11 33.70 -46.11 35.61
CA THR A 11 33.40 -45.28 36.79
C THR A 11 34.08 -45.81 38.07
N LEU A 12 34.46 -44.95 39.04
CA LEU A 12 34.50 -45.19 40.51
C LEU A 12 34.82 -43.83 41.22
N THR A 13 34.37 -43.40 42.43
CA THR A 13 33.72 -43.97 43.64
C THR A 13 34.67 -44.51 44.74
N VAL A 14 34.66 -44.06 46.03
CA VAL A 14 34.11 -42.84 46.68
C VAL A 14 34.64 -42.66 48.15
N ILE A 15 34.53 -41.44 48.72
CA ILE A 15 34.62 -41.04 50.17
C ILE A 15 35.98 -41.15 50.92
N GLY A 16 36.31 -40.10 51.70
CA GLY A 16 37.34 -40.09 52.75
C GLY A 16 37.50 -38.70 53.40
N MET A 17 37.22 -38.56 54.71
CA MET A 17 37.15 -37.29 55.46
C MET A 17 38.14 -37.36 56.66
N VAL A 18 38.80 -36.28 57.14
CA VAL A 18 38.42 -35.48 58.34
C VAL A 18 39.53 -34.46 58.72
N ILE A 19 39.12 -33.19 58.93
CA ILE A 19 39.71 -32.08 59.76
C ILE A 19 41.17 -31.59 59.53
N GLY A 20 41.30 -30.26 59.34
CA GLY A 20 42.52 -29.45 59.49
C GLY A 20 42.19 -27.94 59.53
N LEU A 21 42.80 -27.16 60.43
CA LEU A 21 42.30 -25.84 60.88
C LEU A 21 42.45 -24.64 59.89
N THR A 22 41.37 -23.86 59.79
CA THR A 22 41.28 -22.39 59.95
C THR A 22 42.31 -21.45 59.27
N ALA A 23 41.89 -20.71 58.22
CA ALA A 23 41.83 -19.23 58.19
C ALA A 23 41.43 -18.63 56.81
N CYS A 24 40.71 -17.50 56.84
CA CYS A 24 40.45 -16.51 55.77
C CYS A 24 40.62 -16.86 54.28
N SER A 25 39.48 -17.00 53.59
CA SER A 25 39.25 -16.45 52.25
C SER A 25 37.75 -16.16 52.08
N GLN A 26 37.39 -14.94 51.66
CA GLN A 26 35.98 -14.53 51.53
C GLN A 26 35.38 -14.98 50.19
N LEU A 27 34.05 -15.13 50.18
CA LEU A 27 33.29 -15.70 49.06
C LEU A 27 33.33 -14.80 47.81
N HIS A 28 33.82 -15.33 46.70
CA HIS A 28 33.49 -14.79 45.37
C HIS A 28 32.04 -15.14 45.00
N THR A 29 31.09 -14.38 45.53
CA THR A 29 29.75 -14.30 44.93
C THR A 29 29.86 -13.50 43.63
N THR A 30 30.05 -14.18 42.51
CA THR A 30 29.92 -13.55 41.19
C THR A 30 28.48 -13.05 41.03
N PRO A 31 28.24 -11.75 40.80
CA PRO A 31 26.91 -11.30 40.42
C PRO A 31 26.51 -11.98 39.11
N ARG A 32 25.24 -12.41 39.01
CA ARG A 32 24.67 -12.59 37.67
C ARG A 32 24.79 -11.24 36.95
N PRO A 33 25.19 -11.19 35.67
CA PRO A 33 25.03 -9.96 34.90
C PRO A 33 23.56 -9.58 34.96
N ALA A 34 23.28 -8.34 35.38
CA ALA A 34 21.93 -7.82 35.30
C ALA A 34 21.52 -7.85 33.81
N VAL A 35 20.31 -8.33 33.53
CA VAL A 35 19.71 -8.09 32.22
C VAL A 35 19.45 -6.59 32.17
N ASP A 36 20.29 -5.85 31.45
CA ASP A 36 20.02 -4.46 31.16
C ASP A 36 18.71 -4.39 30.39
N SER A 37 17.67 -3.88 31.05
CA SER A 37 16.40 -3.56 30.42
C SER A 37 16.60 -2.29 29.60
N GLY A 38 17.32 -2.44 28.48
CA GLY A 38 17.90 -1.36 27.70
C GLY A 38 16.92 -0.22 27.46
N HIS A 39 17.43 1.01 27.60
CA HIS A 39 16.63 2.22 27.72
C HIS A 39 15.49 2.28 26.70
N LYS A 40 14.26 2.07 27.17
CA LYS A 40 13.05 2.27 26.36
C LYS A 40 12.84 3.77 26.20
N ASN A 41 13.39 4.33 25.12
CA ASN A 41 13.19 5.72 24.73
C ASN A 41 11.72 6.12 24.91
N SER A 42 11.47 7.23 25.61
CA SER A 42 10.12 7.76 25.78
C SER A 42 9.48 8.07 24.41
N PRO A 43 8.14 8.18 24.31
CA PRO A 43 7.49 8.56 23.06
C PRO A 43 8.03 9.86 22.46
N ASP A 44 8.53 10.78 23.28
CA ASP A 44 9.08 12.07 22.83
C ASP A 44 10.58 12.00 22.49
N GLN A 45 11.36 11.16 23.21
CA GLN A 45 12.73 10.82 22.79
C GLN A 45 12.73 10.06 21.45
N GLY A 46 11.69 9.25 21.21
CA GLY A 46 11.37 8.72 19.89
C GLY A 46 11.24 9.87 18.89
N LYS A 47 10.22 10.73 19.03
CA LYS A 47 9.94 11.83 18.08
C LYS A 47 11.14 12.68 17.69
N GLN A 48 12.10 12.89 18.60
CA GLN A 48 13.34 13.59 18.26
C GLN A 48 14.22 12.80 17.29
N ILE A 49 14.59 11.55 17.64
CA ILE A 49 15.37 10.64 16.77
C ILE A 49 14.70 10.47 15.40
N LEU A 50 13.37 10.40 15.40
CA LEU A 50 12.52 10.30 14.21
C LEU A 50 12.66 11.54 13.30
N SER A 51 12.70 12.74 13.88
CA SER A 51 12.96 14.00 13.15
C SER A 51 14.38 14.07 12.62
N ASP A 52 15.37 13.74 13.46
CA ASP A 52 16.80 13.87 13.16
C ASP A 52 17.21 12.95 11.99
N ASN A 53 16.78 11.69 12.03
CA ASN A 53 17.05 10.72 10.96
C ASN A 53 16.36 11.11 9.63
N ALA A 54 15.17 11.70 9.70
CA ALA A 54 14.47 12.20 8.52
C ALA A 54 15.17 13.44 7.93
N GLU A 55 15.80 14.28 8.75
CA GLU A 55 16.62 15.41 8.28
C GLU A 55 17.90 14.94 7.59
N GLN A 56 18.61 13.96 8.18
CA GLN A 56 19.76 13.33 7.55
C GLN A 56 19.40 12.72 6.18
N LYS A 57 18.25 12.03 6.06
CA LYS A 57 17.81 11.44 4.79
C LYS A 57 17.38 12.48 3.74
N ARG A 58 16.83 13.64 4.15
CA ARG A 58 16.62 14.77 3.24
C ARG A 58 17.94 15.33 2.71
N ASP A 59 18.93 15.53 3.58
CA ASP A 59 20.24 16.06 3.18
C ASP A 59 21.02 15.10 2.25
N GLU A 60 20.88 13.78 2.39
CA GLU A 60 21.44 12.77 1.46
C GLU A 60 20.92 12.88 0.01
N TRP A 61 19.70 13.38 -0.19
CA TRP A 61 19.05 13.50 -1.51
C TRP A 61 18.99 14.93 -2.07
N LYS A 62 19.26 15.93 -1.22
CA LYS A 62 19.20 17.38 -1.47
C LYS A 62 19.81 17.87 -2.78
N ASN A 63 20.95 17.28 -3.15
CA ASN A 63 21.73 17.67 -4.33
C ASN A 63 21.68 16.62 -5.47
N LYS A 64 20.96 15.50 -5.30
CA LYS A 64 20.88 14.43 -6.29
C LYS A 64 19.92 14.77 -7.43
N THR A 65 20.14 14.12 -8.57
CA THR A 65 19.34 14.22 -9.80
C THR A 65 18.32 13.09 -9.90
N PHE A 66 17.35 13.23 -10.81
CA PHE A 66 16.39 12.17 -11.12
C PHE A 66 17.09 10.93 -11.67
N GLU A 67 18.09 11.11 -12.53
CA GLU A 67 18.87 10.00 -13.10
C GLU A 67 19.61 9.20 -12.03
N GLU A 68 20.18 9.86 -11.02
CA GLU A 68 20.79 9.17 -9.86
C GLU A 68 19.74 8.39 -9.06
N PHE A 69 18.56 8.96 -8.81
CA PHE A 69 17.47 8.26 -8.12
C PHE A 69 17.02 7.03 -8.92
N LYS A 70 16.70 7.20 -10.20
CA LYS A 70 16.30 6.15 -11.14
C LYS A 70 17.34 5.04 -11.27
N ALA A 71 18.64 5.37 -11.21
CA ALA A 71 19.72 4.39 -11.23
C ALA A 71 19.92 3.64 -9.89
N GLN A 72 19.41 4.18 -8.77
CA GLN A 72 19.38 3.53 -7.45
C GLN A 72 18.06 2.77 -7.18
N THR A 73 16.98 3.04 -7.94
CA THR A 73 15.70 2.34 -7.83
C THR A 73 15.73 1.00 -8.56
N TYR A 74 15.33 -0.09 -7.91
CA TYR A 74 15.19 -1.39 -8.58
C TYR A 74 14.07 -1.31 -9.63
N LYS A 75 14.35 -1.77 -10.85
CA LYS A 75 13.34 -1.96 -11.90
C LYS A 75 13.18 -3.43 -12.18
N GLU A 76 11.93 -3.90 -12.22
CA GLU A 76 11.62 -5.29 -12.54
C GLU A 76 12.09 -5.64 -13.97
N PRO A 77 12.78 -6.78 -14.18
CA PRO A 77 13.51 -7.06 -15.42
C PRO A 77 12.64 -7.63 -16.56
N PHE A 78 11.32 -7.51 -16.47
CA PHE A 78 10.35 -8.07 -17.42
C PHE A 78 9.51 -7.01 -18.11
N GLU A 79 8.78 -7.40 -19.17
CA GLU A 79 7.90 -6.50 -19.93
C GLU A 79 6.74 -6.00 -19.05
N GLY A 80 6.50 -4.68 -19.03
CA GLY A 80 5.61 -4.04 -18.07
C GLY A 80 6.18 -3.95 -16.64
N GLY A 81 7.45 -4.28 -16.44
CA GLY A 81 8.12 -4.24 -15.14
C GLY A 81 8.19 -2.84 -14.53
N LYS A 82 7.72 -2.73 -13.28
CA LYS A 82 7.59 -1.48 -12.54
C LYS A 82 8.92 -1.10 -11.86
N TYR A 83 9.00 0.14 -11.38
CA TYR A 83 10.05 0.55 -10.44
C TYR A 83 9.61 0.25 -9.02
N ILE A 84 10.46 -0.35 -8.19
CA ILE A 84 10.13 -0.70 -6.81
C ILE A 84 10.88 0.25 -5.86
N VAL A 85 10.14 0.95 -5.01
CA VAL A 85 10.68 1.80 -3.94
C VAL A 85 10.37 1.17 -2.58
N ASN A 86 11.25 1.41 -1.60
CA ASN A 86 11.10 1.07 -0.17
C ASN A 86 10.92 -0.41 0.21
N GLY A 87 10.84 -1.30 -0.77
CA GLY A 87 10.88 -2.76 -0.65
C GLY A 87 9.98 -3.43 -1.68
N ASP A 88 8.78 -2.88 -1.82
CA ASP A 88 7.60 -3.52 -2.41
C ASP A 88 6.66 -2.50 -3.10
N THR A 89 6.60 -1.24 -2.64
CA THR A 89 5.81 -0.17 -3.29
C THR A 89 6.15 -0.05 -4.78
N PRO A 90 5.19 -0.31 -5.69
CA PRO A 90 5.43 -0.18 -7.12
C PRO A 90 5.14 1.23 -7.63
N ILE A 91 5.96 1.71 -8.56
CA ILE A 91 5.73 2.90 -9.39
C ILE A 91 5.71 2.46 -10.85
N LEU A 92 4.55 2.64 -11.48
CA LEU A 92 4.20 2.01 -12.77
C LEU A 92 5.18 2.33 -13.91
N ASN A 93 5.64 3.57 -14.02
CA ASN A 93 6.42 4.04 -15.17
C ASN A 93 7.35 5.21 -14.81
N GLU A 94 8.16 5.64 -15.76
CA GLU A 94 9.14 6.73 -15.56
C GLU A 94 8.47 8.12 -15.41
N LYS A 95 7.30 8.34 -16.03
CA LYS A 95 6.44 9.54 -15.88
C LYS A 95 6.12 9.76 -14.39
N LEU A 96 5.69 8.70 -13.71
CA LEU A 96 5.36 8.70 -12.28
C LEU A 96 6.59 8.59 -11.36
N LEU A 97 7.69 7.95 -11.79
CA LEU A 97 8.94 7.93 -11.01
C LEU A 97 9.58 9.32 -10.94
N GLN A 98 9.52 10.09 -12.04
CA GLN A 98 9.99 11.47 -12.05
C GLN A 98 9.09 12.37 -11.20
N GLU A 99 7.76 12.24 -11.34
CA GLU A 99 6.80 12.97 -10.51
C GLU A 99 6.98 12.62 -9.02
N PHE A 100 7.26 11.36 -8.68
CA PHE A 100 7.64 10.94 -7.33
C PHE A 100 8.92 11.63 -6.87
N PHE A 101 10.00 11.58 -7.65
CA PHE A 101 11.25 12.20 -7.27
C PHE A 101 11.15 13.73 -7.07
N GLU A 102 10.45 14.41 -7.96
CA GLU A 102 10.34 15.87 -7.94
C GLU A 102 9.38 16.35 -6.83
N THR A 103 8.16 15.81 -6.75
CA THR A 103 7.17 16.26 -5.75
C THR A 103 7.39 15.68 -4.35
N ARG A 104 8.05 14.52 -4.22
CA ARG A 104 8.09 13.79 -2.93
C ARG A 104 9.46 13.77 -2.28
N ILE A 105 10.53 13.61 -3.07
CA ILE A 105 11.88 13.78 -2.55
C ILE A 105 12.20 15.28 -2.46
N LYS A 106 12.18 16.02 -3.57
CA LYS A 106 12.68 17.40 -3.62
C LYS A 106 11.82 18.47 -2.92
N GLU A 107 10.49 18.38 -2.90
CA GLU A 107 9.70 19.38 -2.14
C GLU A 107 9.87 19.21 -0.63
N SER A 108 9.98 17.96 -0.13
CA SER A 108 10.22 17.65 1.30
C SER A 108 11.51 18.29 1.84
N ILE A 109 12.51 18.49 0.99
CA ILE A 109 13.81 19.10 1.29
C ILE A 109 13.69 20.63 1.48
N ASN A 110 12.67 21.26 0.88
CA ASN A 110 12.50 22.71 0.87
C ASN A 110 11.48 23.22 1.92
N SER A 111 10.55 22.37 2.36
CA SER A 111 9.59 22.70 3.43
C SER A 111 10.23 22.67 4.83
N ARG A 112 10.20 23.81 5.55
CA ARG A 112 10.66 23.92 6.96
C ARG A 112 9.54 23.82 8.00
N GLU A 113 8.30 23.61 7.60
CA GLU A 113 7.16 23.47 8.52
C GLU A 113 6.75 22.01 8.71
N GLY A 114 6.53 21.62 9.97
CA GLY A 114 6.35 20.22 10.35
C GLY A 114 4.95 19.68 10.03
N VAL A 115 4.86 18.86 8.98
CA VAL A 115 3.67 18.03 8.69
C VAL A 115 3.53 16.95 9.76
N ARG A 116 2.33 16.81 10.35
CA ARG A 116 2.07 15.97 11.52
C ARG A 116 1.44 14.63 11.11
N THR A 117 2.13 13.54 11.47
CA THR A 117 1.64 12.21 11.89
C THR A 117 0.20 11.77 11.53
N LYS A 118 0.03 10.55 10.96
CA LYS A 118 -0.99 9.50 11.27
C LYS A 118 -1.23 8.49 10.09
N LEU A 119 -2.12 7.48 10.23
CA LEU A 119 -2.16 6.23 9.41
C LEU A 119 -2.57 6.40 7.95
N THR A 120 -1.76 5.88 7.04
CA THR A 120 -1.67 6.37 5.66
C THR A 120 -2.52 5.59 4.65
N VAL A 121 -3.65 6.17 4.24
CA VAL A 121 -4.28 5.80 2.96
C VAL A 121 -3.42 6.40 1.84
N HIS A 122 -3.19 5.66 0.76
CA HIS A 122 -2.59 6.23 -0.43
C HIS A 122 -3.50 7.33 -0.94
N GLN A 123 -2.98 8.55 -1.02
CA GLN A 123 -3.71 9.62 -1.67
C GLN A 123 -3.15 9.94 -3.05
N VAL A 124 -4.10 10.26 -3.93
CA VAL A 124 -3.85 10.93 -5.20
C VAL A 124 -4.35 12.36 -5.01
N ASN A 125 -3.44 13.24 -4.59
CA ASN A 125 -3.62 14.69 -4.48
C ASN A 125 -4.73 15.17 -3.52
N GLY A 126 -4.87 14.49 -2.38
CA GLY A 126 -5.79 14.88 -1.32
C GLY A 126 -7.04 14.02 -1.21
N GLN A 127 -7.28 13.12 -2.17
CA GLN A 127 -8.32 12.09 -2.11
C GLN A 127 -7.73 10.70 -1.87
N ASP A 128 -8.49 9.89 -1.13
CA ASP A 128 -8.16 8.50 -0.81
C ASP A 128 -8.28 7.62 -2.06
N ALA A 129 -7.20 6.94 -2.44
CA ALA A 129 -7.15 5.99 -3.55
C ALA A 129 -7.70 4.63 -3.12
N VAL A 130 -9.02 4.55 -2.97
CA VAL A 130 -9.77 3.40 -2.46
C VAL A 130 -10.76 2.85 -3.48
N TRP A 131 -11.23 1.63 -3.25
CA TRP A 131 -12.35 1.09 -4.02
C TRP A 131 -13.64 1.82 -3.71
N ASN A 132 -14.40 2.13 -4.75
CA ASN A 132 -15.66 2.83 -4.58
C ASN A 132 -16.75 1.97 -3.91
N SER A 133 -17.85 2.62 -3.54
CA SER A 133 -19.01 2.03 -2.86
C SER A 133 -19.55 0.72 -3.46
N ILE A 134 -19.39 0.50 -4.78
CA ILE A 134 -19.71 -0.75 -5.48
C ILE A 134 -18.49 -1.67 -5.59
N GLU A 135 -17.37 -1.16 -6.11
CA GLU A 135 -16.17 -1.98 -6.42
C GLU A 135 -15.61 -2.72 -5.20
N LYS A 136 -15.69 -2.12 -4.00
CA LYS A 136 -15.22 -2.73 -2.76
C LYS A 136 -15.86 -4.10 -2.44
N ARG A 137 -17.06 -4.36 -2.97
CA ARG A 137 -17.82 -5.62 -2.80
C ARG A 137 -17.59 -6.62 -3.94
N GLN A 138 -16.64 -6.36 -4.84
CA GLN A 138 -16.43 -7.16 -6.06
C GLN A 138 -14.94 -7.33 -6.40
N LEU A 139 -14.06 -7.45 -5.38
CA LEU A 139 -12.60 -7.59 -5.56
C LEU A 139 -12.23 -9.00 -6.02
N THR A 140 -12.63 -9.32 -7.24
CA THR A 140 -12.45 -10.61 -7.88
C THR A 140 -10.97 -10.87 -8.19
N TYR A 141 -10.49 -12.07 -7.90
CA TYR A 141 -9.11 -12.48 -8.16
C TYR A 141 -8.98 -13.93 -8.60
N CYS A 142 -7.92 -14.22 -9.33
CA CYS A 142 -7.49 -15.57 -9.72
C CYS A 142 -6.13 -15.89 -9.09
N VAL A 143 -5.76 -17.17 -9.01
CA VAL A 143 -4.42 -17.60 -8.60
C VAL A 143 -3.80 -18.46 -9.69
N SER A 144 -2.68 -18.03 -10.27
CA SER A 144 -2.10 -18.73 -11.42
C SER A 144 -1.58 -20.12 -11.07
N LYS A 145 -2.00 -21.15 -11.83
CA LYS A 145 -1.48 -22.52 -11.67
C LYS A 145 0.03 -22.64 -11.93
N THR A 146 0.67 -21.59 -12.47
CA THR A 146 2.13 -21.50 -12.62
C THR A 146 2.90 -21.50 -11.28
N PHE A 147 2.23 -21.29 -10.13
CA PHE A 147 2.79 -21.60 -8.81
C PHE A 147 3.15 -23.10 -8.61
N GLY A 148 2.65 -23.99 -9.48
CA GLY A 148 3.02 -25.41 -9.48
C GLY A 148 2.70 -26.11 -8.17
N ALA A 149 3.70 -26.73 -7.53
CA ALA A 149 3.54 -27.41 -6.25
C ALA A 149 3.07 -26.48 -5.11
N ASN A 150 3.26 -25.16 -5.24
CA ASN A 150 2.85 -24.16 -4.26
C ASN A 150 1.41 -23.64 -4.45
N TYR A 151 0.73 -24.00 -5.55
CA TYR A 151 -0.57 -23.43 -5.96
C TYR A 151 -1.67 -23.53 -4.89
N GLU A 152 -1.88 -24.71 -4.28
CA GLU A 152 -2.92 -24.87 -3.26
C GLU A 152 -2.58 -24.14 -1.94
N LYS A 153 -1.29 -24.08 -1.57
CA LYS A 153 -0.85 -23.27 -0.43
C LYS A 153 -1.08 -21.78 -0.69
N MET A 154 -0.79 -21.33 -1.91
CA MET A 154 -0.98 -19.94 -2.32
C MET A 154 -2.46 -19.54 -2.28
N LYS A 155 -3.36 -20.40 -2.75
CA LYS A 155 -4.83 -20.20 -2.63
C LYS A 155 -5.28 -20.12 -1.17
N SER A 156 -4.89 -21.11 -0.35
CA SER A 156 -5.29 -21.16 1.06
C SER A 156 -4.78 -19.96 1.86
N ASP A 157 -3.57 -19.48 1.58
CA ASP A 157 -2.99 -18.32 2.26
C ASP A 157 -3.56 -16.99 1.75
N MET A 158 -3.94 -16.89 0.45
CA MET A 158 -4.69 -15.76 -0.11
C MET A 158 -6.08 -15.64 0.52
N GLU A 159 -6.85 -16.73 0.53
CA GLU A 159 -8.19 -16.79 1.13
C GLU A 159 -8.13 -16.41 2.61
N ALA A 160 -7.21 -17.03 3.37
CA ALA A 160 -7.03 -16.72 4.78
C ALA A 160 -6.36 -15.35 5.05
N ALA A 161 -5.88 -14.63 4.03
CA ALA A 161 -5.46 -13.24 4.13
C ALA A 161 -6.62 -12.28 3.82
N GLY A 162 -7.42 -12.55 2.78
CA GLY A 162 -8.61 -11.78 2.43
C GLY A 162 -9.65 -11.79 3.56
N ASN A 163 -10.01 -12.98 4.04
CA ASN A 163 -10.96 -13.20 5.14
C ASN A 163 -10.59 -12.42 6.42
N ALA A 164 -9.31 -12.06 6.62
CA ALA A 164 -8.88 -11.27 7.77
C ALA A 164 -9.31 -9.79 7.68
N TRP A 165 -9.37 -9.24 6.47
CA TRP A 165 -9.89 -7.90 6.18
C TRP A 165 -11.42 -7.90 6.10
N GLU A 166 -12.03 -8.89 5.44
CA GLU A 166 -13.50 -9.03 5.35
C GLU A 166 -14.18 -9.18 6.73
N ALA A 167 -13.48 -9.78 7.71
CA ALA A 167 -13.99 -9.94 9.07
C ALA A 167 -14.13 -8.62 9.86
N VAL A 168 -13.66 -7.49 9.31
CA VAL A 168 -13.69 -6.18 9.99
C VAL A 168 -14.16 -5.03 9.10
N ALA A 169 -13.89 -5.08 7.80
CA ALA A 169 -14.25 -4.06 6.82
C ALA A 169 -15.27 -4.55 5.79
N ALA A 170 -16.02 -3.61 5.22
CA ALA A 170 -17.01 -3.82 4.18
C ALA A 170 -16.36 -3.98 2.78
N VAL A 171 -15.45 -4.94 2.65
CA VAL A 171 -14.78 -5.36 1.40
C VAL A 171 -15.01 -6.85 1.16
N ASP A 172 -15.08 -7.29 -0.11
CA ASP A 172 -15.30 -8.69 -0.50
C ASP A 172 -14.24 -9.14 -1.53
N PHE A 173 -13.39 -10.10 -1.17
CA PHE A 173 -12.31 -10.68 -1.98
C PHE A 173 -12.75 -12.01 -2.63
N ILE A 174 -13.22 -11.93 -3.87
CA ILE A 174 -13.92 -13.05 -4.51
C ILE A 174 -12.95 -13.90 -5.35
N TYR A 175 -12.60 -15.09 -4.89
CA TYR A 175 -11.78 -16.04 -5.66
C TYR A 175 -12.56 -16.64 -6.85
N VAL A 176 -12.05 -16.45 -8.06
CA VAL A 176 -12.64 -16.92 -9.34
C VAL A 176 -11.78 -18.02 -9.95
N GLY A 177 -11.78 -19.20 -9.33
CA GLY A 177 -10.93 -20.33 -9.74
C GLY A 177 -11.11 -20.87 -11.16
N GLY A 178 -12.15 -20.45 -11.88
CA GLY A 178 -12.30 -20.70 -13.33
C GLY A 178 -11.29 -19.94 -14.19
N GLU A 179 -10.68 -18.87 -13.66
CA GLU A 179 -9.72 -18.00 -14.36
C GLU A 179 -8.25 -18.34 -14.03
N ASP A 180 -8.00 -19.40 -13.25
CA ASP A 180 -6.65 -19.76 -12.77
C ASP A 180 -5.70 -20.23 -13.90
N ASP A 181 -6.25 -20.75 -15.01
CA ASP A 181 -5.49 -21.13 -16.22
C ASP A 181 -5.12 -19.91 -17.09
N SER A 182 -5.91 -18.84 -17.03
CA SER A 182 -5.75 -17.57 -17.75
C SER A 182 -5.19 -16.44 -16.86
N CYS A 183 -4.83 -16.75 -15.61
CA CYS A 183 -4.56 -15.76 -14.57
C CYS A 183 -3.32 -14.91 -14.84
N THR A 184 -3.56 -13.71 -15.37
CA THR A 184 -2.57 -12.82 -15.96
C THR A 184 -3.03 -11.36 -15.89
N ALA A 185 -2.10 -10.42 -16.08
CA ALA A 185 -2.37 -8.99 -16.20
C ALA A 185 -3.44 -8.63 -17.24
N SER A 186 -3.55 -9.44 -18.30
CA SER A 186 -4.44 -9.19 -19.43
C SER A 186 -5.85 -9.79 -19.25
N ASN A 187 -6.13 -10.49 -18.14
CA ASN A 187 -7.42 -11.13 -17.91
C ASN A 187 -8.47 -10.11 -17.38
N PRO A 188 -9.52 -9.77 -18.15
CA PRO A 188 -10.52 -8.78 -17.76
C PRO A 188 -11.60 -9.31 -16.81
N ASN A 189 -11.68 -10.64 -16.60
CA ASN A 189 -12.76 -11.28 -15.83
C ASN A 189 -12.55 -11.21 -14.31
N VAL A 190 -11.43 -10.64 -13.86
CA VAL A 190 -11.06 -10.41 -12.46
C VAL A 190 -10.52 -9.00 -12.26
N VAL A 191 -10.67 -8.43 -11.07
CA VAL A 191 -10.12 -7.12 -10.70
C VAL A 191 -8.59 -7.12 -10.63
N PHE A 192 -7.98 -8.24 -10.20
CA PHE A 192 -6.52 -8.43 -10.15
C PHE A 192 -6.10 -9.89 -10.33
N ASP A 193 -4.85 -10.11 -10.75
CA ASP A 193 -4.23 -11.44 -10.87
C ASP A 193 -3.16 -11.69 -9.81
N VAL A 194 -3.06 -12.94 -9.34
CA VAL A 194 -2.06 -13.38 -8.37
C VAL A 194 -1.11 -14.37 -9.05
N ARG A 195 0.18 -14.02 -9.14
CA ARG A 195 1.17 -14.77 -9.93
C ARG A 195 2.51 -14.97 -9.21
N PRO A 196 3.24 -16.06 -9.52
CA PRO A 196 4.63 -16.19 -9.11
C PRO A 196 5.51 -15.21 -9.89
N VAL A 197 6.62 -14.81 -9.27
CA VAL A 197 7.73 -14.13 -9.91
C VAL A 197 9.05 -14.74 -9.43
N ASN A 198 10.15 -14.44 -10.11
CA ASN A 198 11.48 -14.64 -9.57
C ASN A 198 12.29 -13.36 -9.73
N VAL A 199 12.27 -12.52 -8.70
CA VAL A 199 13.16 -11.37 -8.55
C VAL A 199 14.41 -11.74 -7.73
N ASN A 200 14.56 -13.01 -7.33
CA ASN A 200 15.62 -13.52 -6.46
C ASN A 200 15.59 -12.83 -5.08
N GLY A 201 14.40 -12.65 -4.52
CA GLY A 201 14.22 -12.07 -3.18
C GLY A 201 14.57 -10.59 -3.05
N GLN A 202 14.54 -9.79 -4.13
CA GLN A 202 14.53 -8.32 -4.00
C GLN A 202 13.29 -7.82 -3.25
N TYR A 203 12.17 -8.54 -3.39
CA TYR A 203 11.00 -8.47 -2.54
C TYR A 203 10.48 -9.87 -2.25
N LEU A 204 9.69 -10.03 -1.19
CA LEU A 204 9.03 -11.30 -0.84
C LEU A 204 7.71 -11.45 -1.61
N ALA A 205 6.91 -10.40 -1.60
CA ALA A 205 5.80 -10.17 -2.52
C ALA A 205 5.72 -8.67 -2.82
N ARG A 206 4.81 -8.29 -3.71
CA ARG A 206 4.29 -6.93 -3.84
C ARG A 206 2.87 -6.93 -4.40
N ALA A 207 2.13 -5.88 -4.08
CA ALA A 207 0.77 -5.65 -4.53
C ALA A 207 0.68 -4.51 -5.57
N PHE A 208 -0.45 -3.80 -5.54
CA PHE A 208 -0.85 -2.67 -6.36
C PHE A 208 -1.81 -1.79 -5.53
N PHE A 209 -2.04 -0.54 -5.93
CA PHE A 209 -3.07 0.33 -5.32
C PHE A 209 -4.36 0.41 -6.15
N PRO A 210 -5.55 0.62 -5.55
CA PRO A 210 -6.85 0.60 -6.24
C PRO A 210 -6.94 1.46 -7.52
N ASN A 211 -6.28 2.62 -7.52
CA ASN A 211 -6.21 3.55 -8.65
C ASN A 211 -5.38 3.06 -9.84
N GLU A 212 -4.67 1.93 -9.73
CA GLU A 212 -3.92 1.36 -10.86
C GLU A 212 -4.84 0.71 -11.91
N GLN A 213 -4.46 0.84 -13.19
CA GLN A 213 -5.09 0.13 -14.31
C GLN A 213 -5.13 -1.38 -14.08
N ARG A 214 -6.15 -2.08 -14.60
CA ARG A 214 -6.26 -3.55 -14.51
C ARG A 214 -4.98 -4.29 -14.91
N SER A 215 -4.32 -3.90 -16.00
CA SER A 215 -3.02 -4.44 -16.47
C SER A 215 -1.90 -4.39 -15.41
N SER A 216 -2.00 -3.43 -14.48
CA SER A 216 -1.02 -3.15 -13.43
C SER A 216 -1.46 -3.70 -12.07
N ARG A 217 -2.75 -4.07 -11.90
CA ARG A 217 -3.30 -4.69 -10.70
C ARG A 217 -2.94 -6.17 -10.62
N ASN A 218 -1.78 -6.44 -10.03
CA ASN A 218 -1.28 -7.80 -9.78
C ASN A 218 -0.60 -7.90 -8.41
N VAL A 219 -0.83 -9.02 -7.73
CA VAL A 219 -0.04 -9.44 -6.57
C VAL A 219 1.01 -10.42 -7.08
N LEU A 220 2.28 -10.03 -7.02
CA LEU A 220 3.41 -10.89 -7.42
C LEU A 220 4.10 -11.43 -6.17
N VAL A 221 4.37 -12.74 -6.16
CA VAL A 221 5.03 -13.42 -5.02
C VAL A 221 6.30 -14.10 -5.48
N ASP A 222 7.43 -13.75 -4.86
CA ASP A 222 8.72 -14.36 -5.16
C ASP A 222 8.83 -15.77 -4.54
N ASN A 223 9.57 -16.66 -5.19
CA ASN A 223 9.79 -18.03 -4.71
C ASN A 223 10.38 -18.11 -3.27
N SER A 224 11.09 -17.07 -2.81
CA SER A 224 11.61 -16.98 -1.44
C SER A 224 10.51 -16.95 -0.36
N SER A 225 9.31 -16.44 -0.67
CA SER A 225 8.16 -16.45 0.26
C SER A 225 7.61 -17.85 0.59
N PHE A 226 8.02 -18.87 -0.18
CA PHE A 226 7.74 -20.29 0.11
C PHE A 226 8.89 -21.00 0.85
N GLN A 227 9.98 -20.28 1.14
CA GLN A 227 11.21 -20.80 1.76
C GLN A 227 11.50 -20.18 3.15
N LEU A 228 10.50 -19.51 3.73
CA LEU A 228 10.54 -18.93 5.07
C LEU A 228 10.80 -20.01 6.13
N ASP A 229 11.50 -19.66 7.22
CA ASP A 229 11.76 -20.57 8.34
C ASP A 229 10.42 -21.06 8.95
N PRO A 230 10.11 -22.37 8.97
CA PRO A 230 8.91 -22.92 9.59
C PRO A 230 8.80 -22.69 11.10
N ASN A 231 9.90 -22.27 11.76
CA ASN A 231 9.96 -21.90 13.17
C ASN A 231 9.90 -20.37 13.36
N GLY A 232 9.98 -19.61 12.27
CA GLY A 232 9.81 -18.17 12.25
C GLY A 232 8.35 -17.75 12.41
N LYS A 233 8.15 -16.47 12.77
CA LYS A 233 6.81 -15.88 12.87
C LYS A 233 6.25 -15.37 11.55
N LEU A 234 7.13 -15.04 10.60
CA LEU A 234 6.74 -14.61 9.27
C LEU A 234 6.24 -15.81 8.46
N SER A 235 5.08 -15.64 7.85
CA SER A 235 4.43 -16.64 7.00
C SER A 235 3.91 -16.00 5.72
N LEU A 236 3.74 -16.79 4.66
CA LEU A 236 3.14 -16.33 3.41
C LEU A 236 1.73 -15.73 3.65
N GLN A 237 0.86 -16.36 4.44
CA GLN A 237 -0.42 -15.75 4.84
C GLN A 237 -0.26 -14.37 5.52
N GLY A 238 0.80 -14.19 6.34
CA GLY A 238 1.13 -12.89 6.93
C GLY A 238 1.52 -11.85 5.89
N ILE A 239 2.41 -12.21 4.97
CA ILE A 239 2.84 -11.36 3.84
C ILE A 239 1.63 -10.98 2.98
N LEU A 240 0.81 -11.95 2.58
CA LEU A 240 -0.37 -11.69 1.76
C LEU A 240 -1.41 -10.82 2.47
N ARG A 241 -1.47 -10.84 3.81
CA ARG A 241 -2.33 -9.92 4.58
C ARG A 241 -1.85 -8.47 4.48
N HIS A 242 -0.54 -8.25 4.43
CA HIS A 242 0.09 -6.95 4.15
C HIS A 242 -0.18 -6.52 2.69
N GLU A 243 0.10 -7.41 1.72
CA GLU A 243 -0.15 -7.14 0.30
C GLU A 243 -1.62 -6.77 0.03
N LEU A 244 -2.57 -7.52 0.59
CA LEU A 244 -3.99 -7.21 0.43
C LEU A 244 -4.38 -5.88 1.07
N GLY A 245 -3.64 -5.39 2.08
CA GLY A 245 -3.79 -4.04 2.63
C GLY A 245 -3.51 -2.95 1.57
N HIS A 246 -2.43 -3.11 0.78
CA HIS A 246 -2.18 -2.25 -0.39
C HIS A 246 -3.28 -2.35 -1.44
N THR A 247 -3.77 -3.58 -1.72
CA THR A 247 -4.85 -3.76 -2.70
C THR A 247 -6.16 -3.07 -2.30
N ILE A 248 -6.32 -2.64 -1.04
CA ILE A 248 -7.43 -1.82 -0.54
C ILE A 248 -7.00 -0.42 -0.08
N GLY A 249 -5.85 0.08 -0.54
CA GLY A 249 -5.45 1.48 -0.43
C GLY A 249 -4.58 1.84 0.77
N PHE A 250 -4.23 0.92 1.67
CA PHE A 250 -3.29 1.22 2.77
C PHE A 250 -1.86 1.27 2.27
N ARG A 251 -1.08 2.27 2.69
CA ARG A 251 0.38 2.29 2.53
C ARG A 251 1.06 1.72 3.77
N HIS A 252 2.38 1.65 3.73
CA HIS A 252 3.15 1.24 4.90
C HIS A 252 3.00 2.23 6.05
N GLU A 253 2.92 1.73 7.27
CA GLU A 253 3.07 2.59 8.45
C GLU A 253 4.45 3.26 8.49
N HIS A 254 5.46 2.67 7.84
CA HIS A 254 6.79 3.25 7.81
C HIS A 254 6.90 4.53 6.95
N THR A 255 5.89 4.89 6.14
CA THR A 255 5.85 6.15 5.39
C THR A 255 5.88 7.38 6.32
N ARG A 256 5.54 7.19 7.59
CA ARG A 256 5.48 8.22 8.61
C ARG A 256 6.89 8.67 9.02
N PRO A 257 7.06 9.96 9.37
CA PRO A 257 8.21 10.41 10.16
C PRO A 257 8.39 9.57 11.43
N ASP A 258 7.30 9.08 12.03
CA ASP A 258 7.31 8.23 13.23
C ASP A 258 8.03 6.86 13.07
N SER A 259 8.46 6.49 11.86
CA SER A 259 9.33 5.33 11.60
C SER A 259 10.82 5.68 11.72
N GLY A 260 11.24 6.85 11.22
CA GLY A 260 12.57 7.43 11.39
C GLY A 260 13.74 6.54 10.97
N THR A 261 13.56 5.70 9.96
CA THR A 261 14.66 4.88 9.38
C THR A 261 14.45 4.64 7.88
N CYS A 262 13.19 4.44 7.47
CA CYS A 262 12.77 4.39 6.07
C CYS A 262 11.90 5.62 5.78
N PHE A 263 11.93 6.13 4.54
CA PHE A 263 11.15 7.30 4.11
C PHE A 263 10.37 6.96 2.84
N GLU A 264 9.05 6.92 2.96
CA GLU A 264 8.18 7.19 1.82
C GLU A 264 7.68 8.64 1.89
N ASP A 265 6.91 9.03 0.89
CA ASP A 265 6.44 10.38 0.64
C ASP A 265 5.31 10.91 1.54
N SER A 266 4.85 12.12 1.22
CA SER A 266 3.81 12.91 1.90
C SER A 266 2.40 12.84 1.27
N ASN A 267 2.16 12.07 0.20
CA ASN A 267 0.85 12.00 -0.47
C ASN A 267 -0.02 10.92 0.19
N TRP A 268 -0.48 11.23 1.41
CA TRP A 268 -1.34 10.39 2.25
C TRP A 268 -2.19 11.23 3.20
N ARG A 269 -3.34 10.68 3.61
CA ARG A 269 -4.18 11.22 4.67
C ARG A 269 -4.21 10.24 5.86
N PRO A 270 -4.21 10.77 7.09
CA PRO A 270 -4.39 9.97 8.28
C PRO A 270 -5.82 9.47 8.50
N LEU A 271 -5.98 8.17 8.76
CA LEU A 271 -7.22 7.57 9.30
C LEU A 271 -7.22 7.42 10.82
N THR A 272 -6.11 6.95 11.39
CA THR A 272 -5.99 6.48 12.78
C THR A 272 -4.63 6.83 13.39
N SER A 273 -4.42 6.53 14.68
CA SER A 273 -3.16 6.78 15.42
C SER A 273 -1.95 5.99 14.88
N TYR A 274 -0.75 6.24 15.41
CA TYR A 274 0.44 5.43 15.07
C TYR A 274 0.40 4.04 15.68
N ASP A 275 0.63 3.03 14.85
CA ASP A 275 0.80 1.66 15.30
C ASP A 275 2.07 1.03 14.74
N ALA A 276 3.14 1.09 15.54
CA ALA A 276 4.38 0.37 15.27
C ALA A 276 4.20 -1.16 15.17
N PHE A 277 3.05 -1.72 15.56
CA PHE A 277 2.72 -3.14 15.49
C PHE A 277 1.80 -3.52 14.33
N SER A 278 1.34 -2.54 13.53
CA SER A 278 0.46 -2.73 12.36
C SER A 278 0.94 -3.83 11.42
N VAL A 279 -0.02 -4.50 10.77
CA VAL A 279 0.24 -5.34 9.59
C VAL A 279 1.08 -4.62 8.54
N MET A 280 0.88 -3.30 8.34
CA MET A 280 1.56 -2.50 7.31
C MET A 280 2.95 -2.00 7.73
N HIS A 281 3.48 -2.40 8.89
CA HIS A 281 4.76 -1.87 9.40
C HIS A 281 5.95 -2.81 9.20
N TYR A 282 6.95 -2.36 8.43
CA TYR A 282 8.22 -3.06 8.31
C TYR A 282 9.11 -2.93 9.56
N PRO A 283 9.59 -4.03 10.17
CA PRO A 283 10.49 -4.00 11.33
C PRO A 283 11.90 -3.45 11.05
N GLN A 284 12.42 -3.57 9.82
CA GLN A 284 13.65 -2.88 9.40
C GLN A 284 13.51 -1.34 9.38
N CYS A 285 12.28 -0.84 9.54
CA CYS A 285 11.95 0.58 9.61
C CYS A 285 11.43 1.00 11.00
N ASN A 286 11.89 0.34 12.08
CA ASN A 286 11.42 0.48 13.47
C ASN A 286 10.01 -0.06 13.78
N GLY A 287 9.44 -0.89 12.91
CA GLY A 287 8.28 -1.71 13.27
C GLY A 287 8.57 -2.62 14.46
N LYS A 288 7.63 -2.65 15.41
CA LYS A 288 7.66 -3.45 16.65
C LYS A 288 6.72 -4.65 16.59
N GLY A 289 5.95 -4.78 15.51
CA GLY A 289 5.17 -5.98 15.18
C GLY A 289 6.05 -7.22 15.20
N ASP A 290 5.52 -8.35 15.66
CA ASP A 290 6.31 -9.56 15.93
C ASP A 290 6.57 -10.43 14.68
N TRP A 291 6.55 -9.82 13.49
CA TRP A 291 6.59 -10.46 12.17
C TRP A 291 5.43 -11.42 11.82
N THR A 292 4.41 -11.61 12.68
CA THR A 292 3.20 -12.39 12.27
C THR A 292 2.31 -11.66 11.25
N LEU A 293 2.51 -10.34 11.09
CA LEU A 293 1.75 -9.45 10.21
C LEU A 293 0.22 -9.60 10.42
N THR A 294 -0.21 -9.73 11.68
CA THR A 294 -1.62 -9.84 12.07
C THR A 294 -2.25 -8.46 12.23
N LEU A 295 -3.52 -8.31 11.82
CA LEU A 295 -4.23 -7.04 11.96
C LEU A 295 -4.36 -6.65 13.44
N THR A 296 -3.86 -5.48 13.80
CA THR A 296 -4.01 -4.90 15.15
C THR A 296 -5.42 -4.34 15.37
N ASN A 297 -5.70 -3.77 16.54
CA ASN A 297 -6.96 -3.05 16.74
C ASN A 297 -7.04 -1.76 15.90
N ILE A 298 -5.91 -1.16 15.57
CA ILE A 298 -5.84 0.10 14.82
C ILE A 298 -6.03 -0.18 13.32
N ASP A 299 -5.43 -1.25 12.78
CA ASP A 299 -5.63 -1.70 11.39
C ASP A 299 -7.12 -1.97 11.10
N LYS A 300 -7.77 -2.73 11.99
CA LYS A 300 -9.17 -3.17 11.84
C LYS A 300 -10.14 -2.00 11.84
N ASN A 301 -9.97 -1.06 12.77
CA ASN A 301 -10.81 0.13 12.83
C ASN A 301 -10.51 1.08 11.66
N GLY A 302 -9.25 1.20 11.23
CA GLY A 302 -8.89 1.92 10.01
C GLY A 302 -9.67 1.42 8.79
N ALA A 303 -9.69 0.10 8.56
CA ALA A 303 -10.41 -0.50 7.43
C ALA A 303 -11.93 -0.40 7.56
N ALA A 304 -12.47 -0.64 8.76
CA ALA A 304 -13.90 -0.47 9.05
C ALA A 304 -14.38 0.98 8.84
N CYS A 305 -13.53 1.97 9.11
CA CYS A 305 -13.86 3.39 8.91
C CYS A 305 -13.55 3.92 7.51
N LEU A 306 -12.79 3.17 6.69
CA LEU A 306 -12.51 3.51 5.30
C LEU A 306 -13.58 2.95 4.37
N TYR A 307 -14.01 1.71 4.57
CA TYR A 307 -14.96 1.01 3.70
C TYR A 307 -16.36 0.86 4.30
N GLY A 308 -16.53 1.07 5.60
CA GLY A 308 -17.69 0.66 6.40
C GLY A 308 -17.38 -0.62 7.19
N PRO A 309 -18.08 -0.90 8.30
CA PRO A 309 -17.81 -2.07 9.14
C PRO A 309 -18.33 -3.36 8.49
N ALA A 310 -17.63 -4.47 8.74
CA ALA A 310 -18.15 -5.81 8.46
C ALA A 310 -19.36 -6.17 9.34
N GLN A 311 -20.15 -7.17 8.94
CA GLN A 311 -21.31 -7.59 9.71
C GLN A 311 -20.90 -8.11 11.11
N GLY A 312 -21.32 -7.39 12.15
CA GLY A 312 -20.98 -7.70 13.55
C GLY A 312 -19.67 -7.09 14.04
N PHE A 313 -18.89 -6.44 13.17
CA PHE A 313 -17.80 -5.57 13.62
C PHE A 313 -18.37 -4.25 14.16
N THR A 314 -17.81 -3.75 15.26
CA THR A 314 -18.20 -2.47 15.86
C THR A 314 -17.00 -1.54 15.84
N ILE A 315 -17.16 -0.37 15.22
CA ILE A 315 -16.13 0.67 15.14
C ILE A 315 -15.90 1.30 16.52
N ASP A 316 -14.63 1.38 16.90
CA ASP A 316 -14.15 2.27 17.96
C ASP A 316 -14.00 3.69 17.39
N THR A 317 -15.01 4.53 17.63
CA THR A 317 -15.05 5.91 17.15
C THR A 317 -14.00 6.82 17.80
N ALA A 318 -13.24 6.36 18.81
CA ALA A 318 -12.08 7.08 19.33
C ALA A 318 -10.81 6.87 18.48
N ILE A 319 -10.78 5.84 17.63
CA ILE A 319 -9.65 5.52 16.74
C ILE A 319 -9.80 6.21 15.38
N CYS A 320 -11.02 6.36 14.88
CA CYS A 320 -11.29 6.85 13.53
C CYS A 320 -11.47 8.36 13.45
N GLN A 321 -10.78 9.00 12.50
CA GLN A 321 -10.92 10.44 12.20
C GLN A 321 -11.33 10.67 10.73
N GLY A 322 -12.28 9.86 10.24
CA GLY A 322 -13.00 10.07 8.97
C GLY A 322 -14.25 10.95 9.16
N PRO A 323 -14.83 11.49 8.08
CA PRO A 323 -16.06 12.29 8.15
C PRO A 323 -17.28 11.41 8.46
N ASP A 324 -18.22 11.93 9.26
CA ASP A 324 -19.50 11.26 9.54
C ASP A 324 -20.32 11.06 8.25
N GLU A 325 -20.90 9.87 8.08
CA GLU A 325 -21.73 9.49 6.93
C GLU A 325 -23.12 10.18 7.01
N PRO A 326 -23.48 11.11 6.08
CA PRO A 326 -24.79 11.73 6.08
C PRO A 326 -25.79 10.86 5.29
N PRO A 327 -27.05 10.72 5.73
CA PRO A 327 -28.08 10.12 4.90
C PRO A 327 -28.40 11.06 3.72
N GLY A 328 -27.85 10.73 2.55
CA GLY A 328 -28.03 11.50 1.32
C GLY A 328 -29.51 11.62 0.91
N PRO A 329 -29.96 12.78 0.41
CA PRO A 329 -31.33 12.97 -0.04
C PRO A 329 -31.64 12.11 -1.28
N ILE A 330 -32.92 11.82 -1.51
CA ILE A 330 -33.39 11.07 -2.68
C ILE A 330 -32.99 11.82 -3.95
N ALA A 331 -32.08 11.25 -4.73
CA ALA A 331 -31.61 11.81 -5.97
C ALA A 331 -32.49 11.37 -7.16
N CYS A 332 -32.44 12.15 -8.24
CA CYS A 332 -32.73 11.61 -9.57
C CYS A 332 -31.73 10.50 -9.92
N GLY A 333 -32.13 9.56 -10.80
CA GLY A 333 -31.21 8.55 -11.31
C GLY A 333 -30.00 9.17 -12.04
N PRO A 334 -28.90 8.42 -12.21
CA PRO A 334 -27.67 8.92 -12.82
C PRO A 334 -27.93 9.45 -14.24
N LYS A 335 -27.36 10.62 -14.52
CA LYS A 335 -27.38 11.33 -15.80
C LYS A 335 -26.03 11.17 -16.47
N THR A 336 -26.02 10.77 -17.74
CA THR A 336 -24.81 10.73 -18.58
C THR A 336 -24.81 11.89 -19.57
N GLU A 337 -23.65 12.53 -19.72
CA GLU A 337 -23.39 13.61 -20.68
C GLU A 337 -22.17 13.24 -21.53
N THR A 338 -22.25 13.43 -22.85
CA THR A 338 -21.23 12.96 -23.80
C THR A 338 -20.80 14.07 -24.75
N PHE A 339 -19.49 14.24 -24.91
CA PHE A 339 -18.83 15.22 -25.75
C PHE A 339 -18.04 14.47 -26.83
N VAL A 340 -18.46 14.61 -28.09
CA VAL A 340 -17.96 13.80 -29.21
C VAL A 340 -17.00 14.60 -30.09
N GLY A 341 -15.97 13.97 -30.66
CA GLY A 341 -15.03 14.60 -31.60
C GLY A 341 -14.25 15.76 -30.99
N GLN A 342 -13.80 15.61 -29.75
CA GLN A 342 -13.03 16.64 -29.03
C GLN A 342 -11.55 16.59 -29.43
N SER A 343 -10.85 17.71 -29.33
CA SER A 343 -9.43 17.80 -29.70
C SER A 343 -8.69 18.79 -28.81
N VAL A 344 -7.53 18.40 -28.30
CA VAL A 344 -6.66 19.27 -27.50
C VAL A 344 -5.25 19.28 -28.08
N ALA A 345 -4.70 20.47 -28.28
CA ALA A 345 -3.32 20.65 -28.75
C ALA A 345 -2.31 20.42 -27.62
N LYS A 346 -1.04 20.17 -27.97
CA LYS A 346 0.04 20.00 -26.99
C LYS A 346 0.15 21.22 -26.06
N ASN A 347 0.14 20.95 -24.75
CA ASN A 347 0.07 21.90 -23.63
C ASN A 347 -1.20 22.76 -23.55
N ALA A 348 -2.17 22.62 -24.45
CA ALA A 348 -3.48 23.24 -24.28
C ALA A 348 -4.33 22.47 -23.24
N GLU A 349 -5.33 23.14 -22.68
CA GLU A 349 -6.29 22.56 -21.73
C GLU A 349 -7.73 22.87 -22.18
N GLN A 350 -8.63 21.90 -22.04
CA GLN A 350 -10.07 22.04 -22.26
C GLN A 350 -10.83 21.63 -21.00
N THR A 351 -11.88 22.36 -20.62
CA THR A 351 -12.64 22.14 -19.38
C THR A 351 -14.11 21.83 -19.66
N TYR A 352 -14.73 21.06 -18.77
CA TYR A 352 -16.11 20.60 -18.83
C TYR A 352 -16.76 20.64 -17.43
N GLY A 353 -18.07 20.89 -17.38
CA GLY A 353 -18.80 21.13 -16.13
C GLY A 353 -18.76 22.61 -15.69
N PRO A 354 -19.05 22.91 -14.41
CA PRO A 354 -19.38 21.97 -13.34
C PRO A 354 -20.64 21.13 -13.61
N PHE A 355 -20.57 19.86 -13.23
CA PHE A 355 -21.72 18.96 -13.16
C PHE A 355 -22.14 18.83 -11.70
N MET A 356 -23.42 19.07 -11.36
CA MET A 356 -23.88 18.99 -9.98
C MET A 356 -23.88 17.54 -9.47
N VAL A 357 -23.55 17.32 -8.20
CA VAL A 357 -23.45 15.97 -7.60
C VAL A 357 -24.05 15.89 -6.21
N VAL A 358 -24.60 14.71 -5.87
CA VAL A 358 -25.11 14.38 -4.53
C VAL A 358 -24.06 13.57 -3.74
N PRO A 359 -23.70 13.95 -2.49
CA PRO A 359 -22.82 13.16 -1.62
C PRO A 359 -23.22 11.69 -1.48
N GLY A 360 -22.24 10.79 -1.44
CA GLY A 360 -22.46 9.34 -1.33
C GLY A 360 -22.99 8.67 -2.61
N THR A 361 -23.02 9.39 -3.74
CA THR A 361 -23.29 8.82 -5.07
C THR A 361 -22.00 8.69 -5.87
N LEU A 362 -22.05 8.00 -7.02
CA LEU A 362 -20.89 7.87 -7.91
C LEU A 362 -20.85 8.94 -8.99
N VAL A 363 -19.62 9.35 -9.33
CA VAL A 363 -19.26 9.99 -10.60
C VAL A 363 -18.37 9.02 -11.37
N GLU A 364 -18.67 8.83 -12.65
CA GLU A 364 -17.81 8.16 -13.61
C GLU A 364 -17.46 9.13 -14.75
N VAL A 365 -16.18 9.29 -15.04
CA VAL A 365 -15.67 10.06 -16.17
C VAL A 365 -14.82 9.15 -17.03
N VAL A 366 -15.20 8.97 -18.29
CA VAL A 366 -14.50 8.10 -19.25
C VAL A 366 -14.10 8.91 -20.47
N MET A 367 -12.81 8.92 -20.77
CA MET A 367 -12.23 9.43 -21.99
C MET A 367 -11.84 8.25 -22.88
N HIS A 368 -12.18 8.35 -24.16
CA HIS A 368 -11.86 7.35 -25.18
C HIS A 368 -11.13 8.01 -26.34
N GLY A 369 -10.20 7.29 -26.96
CA GLY A 369 -9.45 7.76 -28.12
C GLY A 369 -10.20 7.64 -29.44
N GLU A 370 -9.91 8.57 -30.36
CA GLU A 370 -10.28 8.42 -31.76
C GLU A 370 -9.12 7.82 -32.59
N ALA A 371 -9.25 7.79 -33.92
CA ALA A 371 -8.17 7.33 -34.78
C ALA A 371 -6.96 8.28 -34.69
N SER A 372 -5.77 7.74 -34.37
CA SER A 372 -4.59 8.53 -33.99
C SER A 372 -4.86 9.46 -32.79
N PRO A 373 -5.15 8.91 -31.60
CA PRO A 373 -5.74 9.68 -30.49
C PRO A 373 -4.80 10.67 -29.81
N GLY A 374 -3.49 10.63 -30.12
CA GLY A 374 -2.47 11.39 -29.41
C GLY A 374 -2.31 10.92 -27.97
N ASP A 375 -2.03 11.88 -27.07
CA ASP A 375 -1.82 11.65 -25.64
C ASP A 375 -2.46 12.80 -24.84
N PRO A 376 -3.77 12.74 -24.56
CA PRO A 376 -4.47 13.65 -23.66
C PRO A 376 -4.54 13.07 -22.23
N ASP A 377 -4.17 13.87 -21.24
CA ASP A 377 -4.27 13.55 -19.82
C ASP A 377 -5.63 14.07 -19.25
N LEU A 378 -6.41 13.21 -18.59
CA LEU A 378 -7.65 13.53 -17.88
C LEU A 378 -7.36 14.00 -16.44
N TYR A 379 -8.11 15.00 -15.99
CA TYR A 379 -8.13 15.50 -14.62
C TYR A 379 -9.58 15.72 -14.18
N VAL A 380 -9.97 15.20 -13.02
CA VAL A 380 -11.30 15.33 -12.42
C VAL A 380 -11.16 15.93 -11.02
N ARG A 381 -12.05 16.82 -10.60
CA ARG A 381 -12.02 17.45 -9.27
C ARG A 381 -13.37 17.98 -8.79
N PHE A 382 -13.69 17.78 -7.52
CA PHE A 382 -14.89 18.28 -6.87
C PHE A 382 -14.75 19.76 -6.46
N ASN A 383 -15.85 20.50 -6.57
CA ASN A 383 -16.07 21.89 -6.13
C ASN A 383 -15.13 22.97 -6.70
N GLN A 384 -14.09 22.62 -7.42
CA GLN A 384 -13.12 23.52 -8.06
C GLN A 384 -12.58 22.91 -9.35
N ASN A 385 -12.19 23.75 -10.33
CA ASN A 385 -11.51 23.29 -11.52
C ASN A 385 -10.20 22.53 -11.19
N PRO A 386 -9.83 21.48 -11.94
CA PRO A 386 -8.54 20.81 -11.79
C PRO A 386 -7.38 21.67 -12.30
N THR A 387 -6.27 21.70 -11.56
CA THR A 387 -4.97 22.19 -12.06
C THR A 387 -4.08 20.99 -12.41
N THR A 388 -2.87 21.23 -12.93
CA THR A 388 -1.86 20.17 -13.08
C THR A 388 -1.31 19.62 -11.75
N THR A 389 -1.62 20.28 -10.62
CA THR A 389 -1.12 19.97 -9.27
C THR A 389 -2.21 19.74 -8.22
N ALA A 390 -3.49 19.99 -8.56
CA ALA A 390 -4.64 19.81 -7.69
C ALA A 390 -5.78 19.19 -8.50
N TYR A 391 -6.08 17.93 -8.22
CA TYR A 391 -7.06 17.08 -8.90
C TYR A 391 -7.42 15.94 -7.94
N ASP A 392 -8.62 15.38 -8.08
CA ASP A 392 -9.14 14.29 -7.24
C ASP A 392 -8.99 12.93 -7.93
N CYS A 393 -8.96 12.91 -9.27
CA CYS A 393 -8.52 11.78 -10.07
C CYS A 393 -7.82 12.27 -11.35
N ARG A 394 -6.78 11.54 -11.77
CA ARG A 394 -5.99 11.77 -12.98
C ARG A 394 -5.23 10.47 -13.29
N PRO A 395 -5.70 9.62 -14.23
CA PRO A 395 -5.06 8.34 -14.53
C PRO A 395 -3.64 8.49 -15.07
N TYR A 396 -3.39 9.52 -15.89
CA TYR A 396 -2.06 9.96 -16.34
C TYR A 396 -1.25 8.89 -17.10
N LEU A 397 -1.96 8.13 -17.92
CA LEU A 397 -1.53 6.99 -18.71
C LEU A 397 -0.75 7.44 -19.97
N SER A 398 -0.81 6.62 -21.01
CA SER A 398 -0.27 6.92 -22.34
C SER A 398 -1.33 6.60 -23.39
N GLY A 399 -1.83 7.63 -24.07
CA GLY A 399 -2.99 7.54 -24.95
C GLY A 399 -4.30 7.93 -24.26
N ALA A 400 -5.33 8.18 -25.08
CA ALA A 400 -6.58 8.82 -24.65
C ALA A 400 -7.60 7.92 -23.92
N GLU A 401 -7.29 6.65 -23.65
CA GLU A 401 -8.16 5.73 -22.91
C GLU A 401 -7.96 5.91 -21.40
N GLU A 402 -8.61 6.91 -20.80
CA GLU A 402 -8.51 7.22 -19.37
C GLU A 402 -9.87 7.18 -18.68
N LYS A 403 -9.94 6.62 -17.47
CA LYS A 403 -11.18 6.52 -16.69
C LYS A 403 -10.95 6.90 -15.22
N CYS A 404 -11.86 7.72 -14.71
CA CYS A 404 -12.01 8.03 -13.29
C CYS A 404 -13.37 7.51 -12.80
N VAL A 405 -13.40 6.86 -11.65
CA VAL A 405 -14.63 6.58 -10.90
C VAL A 405 -14.40 7.03 -9.46
N LEU A 406 -15.30 7.84 -8.92
CA LEU A 406 -15.18 8.46 -7.61
C LEU A 406 -16.52 8.43 -6.88
N ASP A 407 -16.53 8.04 -5.61
CA ASP A 407 -17.62 8.40 -4.71
C ASP A 407 -17.57 9.92 -4.45
N VAL A 408 -18.74 10.56 -4.43
CA VAL A 408 -18.87 11.99 -4.13
C VAL A 408 -18.69 12.19 -2.62
N PRO A 409 -17.69 12.97 -2.16
CA PRO A 409 -17.42 13.15 -0.74
C PRO A 409 -18.57 13.88 -0.03
N THR A 410 -18.59 13.86 1.30
CA THR A 410 -19.65 14.45 2.14
C THR A 410 -19.85 15.95 1.94
N ASN A 411 -18.84 16.64 1.41
CA ASN A 411 -18.86 18.06 1.03
C ASN A 411 -18.89 18.30 -0.50
N GLY A 412 -19.03 17.26 -1.32
CA GLY A 412 -19.09 17.37 -2.78
C GLY A 412 -20.44 17.91 -3.25
N THR A 413 -20.42 19.00 -4.00
CA THR A 413 -21.63 19.63 -4.57
C THR A 413 -21.58 19.75 -6.09
N ALA A 414 -20.38 19.85 -6.66
CA ALA A 414 -20.16 19.78 -8.10
C ALA A 414 -18.87 19.00 -8.41
N VAL A 415 -18.80 18.41 -9.60
CA VAL A 415 -17.56 17.86 -10.18
C VAL A 415 -17.19 18.62 -11.46
N HIS A 416 -15.91 18.90 -11.61
CA HIS A 416 -15.28 19.61 -12.72
C HIS A 416 -14.34 18.65 -13.43
N VAL A 417 -14.31 18.70 -14.76
CA VAL A 417 -13.43 17.85 -15.57
C VAL A 417 -12.55 18.74 -16.45
N LYS A 418 -11.29 18.33 -16.65
CA LYS A 418 -10.34 18.97 -17.53
C LYS A 418 -9.54 17.92 -18.29
N VAL A 419 -9.25 18.20 -19.55
CA VAL A 419 -8.35 17.39 -20.38
C VAL A 419 -7.21 18.28 -20.86
N ARG A 420 -5.96 17.79 -20.82
CA ARG A 420 -4.76 18.51 -21.26
C ARG A 420 -3.98 17.69 -22.26
N GLY A 421 -3.54 18.29 -23.37
CA GLY A 421 -2.69 17.58 -24.34
C GLY A 421 -1.24 17.45 -23.86
N TYR A 422 -0.74 16.24 -23.61
CA TYR A 422 0.70 15.97 -23.54
C TYR A 422 1.32 15.94 -24.95
N SER A 423 0.52 15.50 -25.93
CA SER A 423 0.70 15.75 -27.36
C SER A 423 -0.61 16.27 -27.98
N ASP A 424 -0.61 16.57 -29.28
CA ASP A 424 -1.84 16.90 -30.01
C ASP A 424 -2.73 15.65 -30.09
N ALA A 425 -3.99 15.77 -29.64
CA ALA A 425 -4.82 14.62 -29.28
C ALA A 425 -6.29 14.77 -29.67
N HIS A 426 -6.95 13.63 -29.93
CA HIS A 426 -8.34 13.48 -30.34
C HIS A 426 -9.07 12.44 -29.49
N PHE A 427 -10.20 12.83 -28.91
CA PHE A 427 -10.89 12.04 -27.90
C PHE A 427 -12.41 12.28 -27.86
N ASN A 428 -13.11 11.32 -27.26
CA ASN A 428 -14.50 11.43 -26.83
C ASN A 428 -14.53 11.42 -25.30
N LEU A 429 -15.39 12.22 -24.67
CA LEU A 429 -15.53 12.29 -23.22
C LEU A 429 -16.96 11.99 -22.80
N THR A 430 -17.13 11.11 -21.81
CA THR A 430 -18.41 10.80 -21.17
C THR A 430 -18.32 11.09 -19.67
N VAL A 431 -19.33 11.76 -19.13
CA VAL A 431 -19.46 12.09 -17.70
C VAL A 431 -20.81 11.58 -17.22
N THR A 432 -20.81 10.53 -16.40
CA THR A 432 -21.98 10.05 -15.66
C THR A 432 -21.93 10.58 -14.24
N HIS A 433 -22.98 11.26 -13.80
CA HIS A 433 -23.08 11.88 -12.47
C HIS A 433 -24.52 11.81 -11.94
N THR A 434 -24.70 12.06 -10.65
CA THR A 434 -26.02 12.01 -10.00
C THR A 434 -26.39 13.42 -9.50
N PRO A 435 -27.21 14.18 -10.25
CA PRO A 435 -27.43 15.60 -9.97
C PRO A 435 -28.36 15.86 -8.78
N THR A 436 -28.09 16.95 -8.07
CA THR A 436 -29.04 17.56 -7.13
C THR A 436 -30.27 18.11 -7.88
N HIS A 437 -31.42 18.11 -7.19
CA HIS A 437 -32.68 18.70 -7.66
C HIS A 437 -32.62 20.23 -7.81
#